data_AF-A0A034W8N1-F1
#
_entry.id   AF-A0A034W8N1-F1
#
_cell.length_a   1.000
_cell.length_b   1.000
_cell.length_c   1.000
_cell.angle_alpha   90.00
_cell.angle_beta   90.00
_cell.angle_gamma   90.00
#
_symmetry.space_group_name_H-M   'P 1'
#
loop_
_entity.id
_entity.type
_entity.pdbx_description
1 polymer ?
#
loop_
_entity_poly.entity_id
_entity_poly.type
_entity_poly.pdbx_seq_one_letter_code
_entity_poly.pdbx_strand_id
1 'polypeptide(L)'
;MSSAKSRDSALNAIKRYLQSSKLDALSVDTEVITTYLQLLEEQWIRFGVAQQEVELTCGDENVSMEEQARIQGEEWYSTAKANLKRLCVTQRQQTLQTTVPDSTAPVPLPKLQLPSFSGDPTQWLPFHDAFCSLIHTNVNLSDGQKLHYLRNCLSGEAFDLVSSLAVCDSNYAEAWDLLTARYKVMRVMVDSHIKALMAIGSAAKDTAKGIKQVLNSILQHVGALRALQRPVEFWDDWLV
;
A
#
# COMPACT_ATOMS: atom_id res chain seq x y z
N MET A 1 6.75 -31.31 47.88
CA MET A 1 7.78 -30.26 48.08
C MET A 1 7.12 -29.12 48.83
N SER A 2 7.74 -28.57 49.89
CA SER A 2 7.14 -27.46 50.67
C SER A 2 6.76 -26.28 49.75
N SER A 3 5.59 -25.67 49.95
CA SER A 3 5.08 -24.56 49.13
C SER A 3 6.09 -23.40 49.05
N ALA A 4 6.84 -23.15 50.13
CA ALA A 4 7.95 -22.19 50.15
C ALA A 4 9.07 -22.54 49.14
N LYS A 5 9.44 -23.83 49.01
CA LYS A 5 10.45 -24.26 48.02
C LYS A 5 9.94 -24.11 46.59
N SER A 6 8.64 -24.32 46.35
CA SER A 6 8.03 -24.11 45.04
C SER A 6 7.99 -22.61 44.67
N ARG A 7 7.60 -21.77 45.64
CA ARG A 7 7.64 -20.30 45.53
C ARG A 7 9.05 -19.81 45.18
N ASP A 8 10.06 -20.18 45.97
CA ASP A 8 11.44 -19.71 45.77
C ASP A 8 12.01 -20.19 44.43
N SER A 9 11.64 -21.40 44.00
CA SER A 9 12.04 -21.90 42.68
C SER A 9 11.42 -21.08 41.55
N ALA A 10 10.13 -20.74 41.64
CA ALA A 10 9.44 -19.95 40.63
C ALA A 10 9.95 -18.50 40.61
N LEU A 11 10.17 -17.90 41.79
CA LEU A 11 10.72 -16.55 41.93
C LEU A 11 12.13 -16.43 41.35
N ASN A 12 12.99 -17.43 41.59
CA ASN A 12 14.31 -17.50 40.97
C ASN A 12 14.25 -17.69 39.45
N ALA A 13 13.25 -18.41 38.93
CA ALA A 13 13.05 -18.53 37.49
C ALA A 13 12.63 -17.19 36.87
N ILE A 14 11.70 -16.46 37.48
CA ILE A 14 11.30 -15.10 37.07
C ILE A 14 12.52 -14.16 37.07
N LYS A 15 13.38 -14.23 38.09
CA LYS A 15 14.62 -13.46 38.17
C LYS A 15 15.57 -13.76 36.99
N ARG A 16 15.68 -15.04 36.59
CA ARG A 16 16.50 -15.43 35.42
C ARG A 16 15.92 -14.86 34.13
N TYR A 17 14.60 -14.89 33.95
CA TYR A 17 13.95 -14.29 32.78
C TYR A 17 14.11 -12.77 32.75
N LEU A 18 14.07 -12.11 33.91
CA LEU A 18 14.40 -10.69 34.01
C LEU A 18 15.83 -10.41 33.56
N GLN A 19 16.81 -11.20 34.02
CA GLN A 19 18.20 -11.05 33.62
C GLN A 19 18.40 -11.34 32.13
N SER A 20 17.76 -12.38 31.58
CA SER A 20 17.83 -12.66 30.15
C SER A 20 17.16 -11.58 29.31
N SER A 21 16.08 -10.96 29.79
CA SER A 21 15.40 -9.86 29.10
C SER A 21 16.24 -8.58 28.99
N LYS A 22 17.29 -8.45 29.80
CA LYS A 22 18.26 -7.33 29.77
C LYS A 22 19.45 -7.59 28.85
N LEU A 23 19.65 -8.84 28.40
CA LEU A 23 20.71 -9.20 27.48
C LEU A 23 20.22 -8.93 26.05
N ASP A 24 20.91 -8.05 25.32
CA ASP A 24 20.68 -7.77 23.89
C ASP A 24 20.76 -9.02 22.99
N ALA A 25 21.24 -10.14 23.53
CA ALA A 25 21.32 -11.44 22.88
C ALA A 25 19.97 -12.10 22.56
N LEU A 26 18.85 -11.66 23.16
CA LEU A 26 17.51 -12.14 22.78
C LEU A 26 16.94 -11.47 21.52
N SER A 27 17.65 -10.50 20.93
CA SER A 27 17.18 -9.68 19.79
C SER A 27 17.11 -10.42 18.45
N VAL A 28 17.40 -11.73 18.40
CA VAL A 28 17.65 -12.42 17.13
C VAL A 28 16.42 -13.17 16.60
N ASP A 29 15.48 -13.63 17.45
CA ASP A 29 14.37 -14.47 16.99
C ASP A 29 13.05 -14.19 17.72
N THR A 30 12.01 -13.83 16.96
CA THR A 30 10.67 -13.54 17.47
C THR A 30 10.04 -14.77 18.13
N GLU A 31 10.27 -15.98 17.59
CA GLU A 31 9.71 -17.21 18.14
C GLU A 31 10.32 -17.52 19.52
N VAL A 32 11.63 -17.27 19.66
CA VAL A 32 12.31 -17.39 20.95
C VAL A 32 11.73 -16.41 21.97
N ILE A 33 11.51 -15.14 21.61
CA ILE A 33 10.91 -14.16 22.52
C ILE A 33 9.49 -14.58 22.94
N THR A 34 8.67 -15.09 22.01
CA THR A 34 7.31 -15.57 22.33
C THR A 34 7.32 -16.77 23.28
N THR A 35 8.26 -17.69 23.10
CA THR A 35 8.45 -18.84 23.99
C THR A 35 8.87 -18.39 25.39
N TYR A 36 9.78 -17.41 25.49
CA TYR A 36 10.19 -16.82 26.76
C TYR A 36 9.04 -16.10 27.48
N LEU A 37 8.15 -15.44 26.74
CA LEU A 37 6.95 -14.82 27.31
C LEU A 37 5.99 -15.86 27.89
N GLN A 38 5.73 -16.95 27.17
CA GLN A 38 4.87 -18.04 27.65
C GLN A 38 5.44 -18.68 28.92
N LEU A 39 6.73 -18.97 28.92
CA LEU A 39 7.39 -19.61 30.06
C LEU A 39 7.44 -18.68 31.29
N LEU A 40 7.63 -17.37 31.08
CA LEU A 40 7.54 -16.36 32.13
C LEU A 40 6.12 -16.30 32.74
N GLU A 41 5.08 -16.38 31.92
CA GLU A 41 3.68 -16.41 32.38
C GLU A 41 3.38 -17.66 33.20
N GLU A 42 3.88 -18.83 32.78
CA GLU A 42 3.73 -20.08 33.53
C GLU A 42 4.41 -20.01 34.90
N GLN A 43 5.63 -19.47 34.98
CA GLN A 43 6.32 -19.31 36.26
C GLN A 43 5.63 -18.27 37.17
N TRP A 44 5.00 -17.24 36.61
CA TRP A 44 4.21 -16.26 37.38
C TRP A 44 2.99 -16.90 38.02
N ILE A 45 2.25 -17.73 37.26
CA ILE A 45 1.10 -18.46 37.78
C ILE A 45 1.54 -19.39 38.92
N ARG A 46 2.63 -20.14 38.70
CA ARG A 46 3.18 -21.05 39.71
C ARG A 46 3.64 -20.32 40.97
N PHE A 47 4.26 -19.15 40.83
CA PHE A 47 4.64 -18.30 41.94
C PHE A 47 3.41 -17.84 42.72
N GLY A 48 2.39 -17.31 42.04
CA GLY A 48 1.17 -16.81 42.69
C GLY A 48 0.45 -17.86 43.55
N VAL A 49 0.30 -19.08 43.02
CA VAL A 49 -0.31 -20.19 43.77
C VAL A 49 0.51 -20.55 45.01
N ALA A 50 1.84 -20.69 44.86
CA ALA A 50 2.71 -21.05 45.97
C ALA A 50 2.85 -19.92 47.01
N GLN A 51 2.86 -18.66 46.58
CA GLN A 51 2.92 -17.47 47.44
C GLN A 51 1.64 -17.38 48.28
N GLN A 52 0.47 -17.59 47.68
CA GLN A 52 -0.80 -17.58 48.39
C GLN A 52 -0.88 -18.65 49.48
N GLU A 53 -0.41 -19.87 49.20
CA GLU A 53 -0.34 -20.94 50.22
C GLU A 53 0.61 -20.59 51.37
N VAL A 54 1.73 -19.93 51.07
CA VAL A 54 2.68 -19.49 52.09
C VAL A 54 2.09 -18.34 52.92
N GLU A 55 1.41 -17.37 52.32
CA GLU A 55 0.74 -16.27 53.03
C GLU A 55 -0.35 -16.79 53.99
N LEU A 56 -1.08 -17.84 53.61
CA LEU A 56 -2.09 -18.47 54.47
C LEU A 56 -1.52 -19.28 55.64
N THR A 57 -0.25 -19.69 55.54
CA THR A 57 0.42 -20.54 56.54
C THR A 57 1.53 -19.83 57.29
N CYS A 58 1.88 -18.60 56.89
CA CYS A 58 2.85 -17.77 57.59
C CYS A 58 2.21 -17.23 58.87
N GLY A 59 2.91 -17.36 60.01
CA GLY A 59 2.47 -16.72 61.24
C GLY A 59 2.55 -15.20 61.13
N ASP A 60 1.84 -14.48 62.01
CA ASP A 60 1.72 -13.01 62.00
C ASP A 60 3.06 -12.26 61.92
N GLU A 61 4.13 -12.84 62.48
CA GLU A 61 5.48 -12.27 62.46
C GLU A 61 6.13 -12.23 61.06
N ASN A 62 5.69 -13.10 60.14
CA ASN A 62 6.29 -13.26 58.81
C ASN A 62 5.49 -12.57 57.69
N VAL A 63 4.30 -12.04 57.99
CA VAL A 63 3.40 -11.40 57.00
C VAL A 63 4.10 -10.28 56.23
N SER A 64 4.88 -9.44 56.93
CA SER A 64 5.63 -8.35 56.31
C SER A 64 6.71 -8.85 55.34
N MET A 65 7.40 -9.94 55.69
CA MET A 65 8.42 -10.54 54.83
C MET A 65 7.81 -11.17 53.58
N GLU A 66 6.65 -11.82 53.72
CA GLU A 66 5.94 -12.45 52.60
C GLU A 66 5.33 -11.43 51.65
N GLU A 67 4.77 -10.33 52.16
CA GLU A 67 4.29 -9.22 51.34
C GLU A 67 5.45 -8.59 50.52
N GLN A 68 6.63 -8.42 51.13
CA GLN A 68 7.81 -7.92 50.42
C GLN A 68 8.27 -8.89 49.32
N ALA A 69 8.17 -10.20 49.55
CA ALA A 69 8.48 -11.21 48.53
C ALA A 69 7.49 -11.17 47.36
N ARG A 70 6.20 -10.92 47.63
CA ARG A 70 5.17 -10.74 46.60
C ARG A 70 5.43 -9.50 45.75
N ILE A 71 5.66 -8.34 46.38
CA ILE A 71 5.99 -7.09 45.69
C ILE A 71 7.22 -7.26 44.80
N GLN A 72 8.27 -7.91 45.32
CA GLN A 72 9.48 -8.18 44.54
C GLN A 72 9.21 -9.10 43.33
N GLY A 73 8.36 -10.12 43.49
CA GLY A 73 7.93 -10.98 42.39
C GLY A 73 7.19 -10.20 41.30
N GLU A 74 6.27 -9.32 41.68
CA GLU A 74 5.51 -8.46 40.76
C GLU A 74 6.41 -7.51 39.97
N GLU A 75 7.37 -6.88 40.65
CA GLU A 75 8.34 -5.98 40.03
C GLU A 75 9.19 -6.72 38.99
N TRP A 76 9.69 -7.92 39.33
CA TRP A 76 10.50 -8.71 38.40
C TRP A 76 9.70 -9.20 37.20
N TYR A 77 8.49 -9.71 37.43
CA TYR A 77 7.61 -10.17 36.36
C TYR A 77 7.21 -9.04 35.41
N SER A 78 6.73 -7.92 35.95
CA SER A 78 6.30 -6.77 35.15
C SER A 78 7.43 -6.20 34.30
N THR A 79 8.62 -6.05 34.89
CA THR A 79 9.82 -5.57 34.19
C THR A 79 10.26 -6.54 33.10
N ALA A 80 10.33 -7.85 33.40
CA ALA A 80 10.71 -8.87 32.42
C ALA A 80 9.72 -8.91 31.24
N LYS A 81 8.41 -8.88 31.53
CA LYS A 81 7.36 -8.88 30.51
C LYS A 81 7.41 -7.63 29.63
N ALA A 82 7.64 -6.46 30.23
CA ALA A 82 7.78 -5.21 29.49
C ALA A 82 9.00 -5.24 28.55
N ASN A 83 10.15 -5.73 29.03
CA ASN A 83 11.37 -5.84 28.23
C ASN A 83 11.18 -6.79 27.04
N LEU A 84 10.65 -7.99 27.27
CA LEU A 84 10.39 -8.96 26.20
C LEU A 84 9.39 -8.43 25.16
N LYS A 85 8.33 -7.74 25.59
CA LYS A 85 7.38 -7.07 24.68
C LYS A 85 8.04 -5.96 23.86
N ARG A 86 8.94 -5.17 24.46
CA ARG A 86 9.70 -4.15 23.73
C ARG A 86 10.61 -4.77 22.68
N LEU A 87 11.27 -5.89 22.98
CA LEU A 87 12.10 -6.61 22.01
C LEU A 87 11.29 -7.10 20.80
N CYS A 88 10.05 -7.57 20.99
CA CYS A 88 9.15 -7.88 19.86
C CYS A 88 8.83 -6.67 18.98
N VAL A 89 8.60 -5.50 19.58
CA VAL A 89 8.27 -4.26 18.84
C VAL A 89 9.50 -3.71 18.10
N THR A 90 10.67 -3.73 18.74
CA THR A 90 11.93 -3.30 18.11
C THR A 90 12.32 -4.21 16.93
N GLN A 91 12.10 -5.53 17.01
CA GLN A 91 12.32 -6.43 15.87
C GLN A 91 11.37 -6.14 14.69
N ARG A 92 10.11 -5.79 14.96
CA ARG A 92 9.15 -5.38 13.92
C ARG A 92 9.58 -4.07 13.23
N GLN A 93 10.33 -3.22 13.91
CA GLN A 93 10.92 -2.01 13.33
C GLN A 93 12.26 -2.26 12.63
N GLN A 94 13.07 -3.24 13.07
CA GLN A 94 14.34 -3.61 12.42
C GLN A 94 14.15 -4.49 11.17
N THR A 95 13.10 -5.31 11.09
CA THR A 95 12.72 -6.02 9.85
C THR A 95 12.27 -5.08 8.71
N LEU A 96 12.02 -3.80 9.02
CA LEU A 96 11.83 -2.74 8.01
C LEU A 96 13.16 -2.13 7.51
N GLN A 97 14.33 -2.51 8.05
CA GLN A 97 15.60 -1.83 7.78
C GLN A 97 16.79 -2.71 7.33
N THR A 98 16.66 -4.04 7.18
CA THR A 98 17.78 -4.86 6.65
C THR A 98 17.46 -5.45 5.27
N THR A 99 18.02 -4.76 4.28
CA THR A 99 18.16 -5.10 2.86
C THR A 99 18.81 -6.48 2.61
N VAL A 100 18.06 -7.39 1.97
CA VAL A 100 18.57 -8.20 0.84
C VAL A 100 18.41 -7.36 -0.43
N PRO A 101 19.26 -7.53 -1.47
CA PRO A 101 19.09 -6.88 -2.76
C PRO A 101 17.96 -7.56 -3.52
N ASP A 102 16.76 -7.53 -2.94
CA ASP A 102 15.56 -7.76 -3.71
C ASP A 102 15.31 -6.47 -4.48
N SER A 103 15.17 -6.58 -5.80
CA SER A 103 14.84 -5.47 -6.70
C SER A 103 13.38 -5.05 -6.52
N THR A 104 12.98 -4.89 -5.26
CA THR A 104 11.72 -4.35 -4.78
C THR A 104 12.03 -3.27 -3.74
N ALA A 105 12.94 -2.35 -4.10
CA ALA A 105 12.51 -0.97 -3.90
C ALA A 105 11.06 -0.92 -4.40
N PRO A 106 10.08 -0.31 -3.67
CA PRO A 106 9.04 0.33 -4.44
C PRO A 106 9.86 1.22 -5.36
N VAL A 107 10.03 0.80 -6.63
CA VAL A 107 10.46 1.67 -7.70
C VAL A 107 9.69 2.92 -7.34
N PRO A 108 10.33 4.04 -6.97
CA PRO A 108 9.60 5.24 -6.71
C PRO A 108 8.85 5.41 -8.02
N LEU A 109 7.57 5.00 -8.01
CA LEU A 109 6.81 4.92 -9.24
C LEU A 109 6.91 6.34 -9.71
N PRO A 110 7.50 6.59 -10.89
CA PRO A 110 7.88 7.93 -11.30
C PRO A 110 6.68 8.79 -10.99
N LYS A 111 6.84 9.71 -10.01
CA LYS A 111 5.74 10.32 -9.24
C LYS A 111 4.56 10.45 -10.17
N LEU A 112 3.50 9.65 -9.98
CA LEU A 112 2.45 9.46 -10.99
C LEU A 112 2.16 10.79 -11.67
N GLN A 113 2.74 10.97 -12.86
CA GLN A 113 2.66 12.25 -13.55
C GLN A 113 1.23 12.29 -14.01
N LEU A 114 0.46 13.21 -13.44
CA LEU A 114 -0.89 13.41 -13.87
C LEU A 114 -0.84 13.69 -15.38
N PRO A 115 -1.68 12.99 -16.16
CA PRO A 115 -1.65 13.12 -17.60
C PRO A 115 -1.93 14.58 -17.96
N SER A 116 -1.16 15.15 -18.88
CA SER A 116 -1.40 16.51 -19.34
C SER A 116 -2.26 16.50 -20.59
N PHE A 117 -3.15 17.48 -20.71
CA PHE A 117 -4.04 17.62 -21.86
C PHE A 117 -4.08 19.07 -22.34
N SER A 118 -3.74 19.28 -23.61
CA SER A 118 -3.64 20.61 -24.23
C SER A 118 -4.88 21.02 -25.03
N GLY A 119 -5.81 20.09 -25.25
CA GLY A 119 -6.97 20.27 -26.14
C GLY A 119 -6.87 19.54 -27.48
N ASP A 120 -5.88 18.67 -27.71
CA ASP A 120 -5.85 17.82 -28.90
C ASP A 120 -6.90 16.70 -28.81
N PRO A 121 -7.93 16.66 -29.68
CA PRO A 121 -8.96 15.62 -29.62
C PRO A 121 -8.41 14.19 -29.76
N THR A 122 -7.26 13.98 -30.41
CA THR A 122 -6.66 12.65 -30.56
C THR A 122 -6.08 12.10 -29.27
N GLN A 123 -5.70 12.99 -28.34
CA GLN A 123 -5.15 12.64 -27.02
C GLN A 123 -6.21 12.60 -25.92
N TRP A 124 -7.46 12.96 -26.25
CA TRP A 124 -8.56 12.99 -25.29
C TRP A 124 -8.82 11.63 -24.65
N LEU A 125 -8.87 10.55 -25.45
CA LEU A 125 -9.22 9.22 -24.93
C LEU A 125 -8.17 8.67 -23.93
N PRO A 126 -6.86 8.67 -24.24
CA PRO A 126 -5.84 8.28 -23.26
C PRO A 126 -5.87 9.14 -21.98
N PHE A 127 -6.07 10.46 -22.13
CA PHE A 127 -6.18 11.38 -20.99
C PHE A 127 -7.39 11.07 -20.12
N HIS A 128 -8.56 10.93 -20.75
CA HIS A 128 -9.82 10.66 -20.07
C HIS A 128 -9.76 9.37 -19.25
N ASP A 129 -9.25 8.29 -19.84
CA ASP A 129 -9.19 6.99 -19.16
C ASP A 129 -8.20 7.01 -17.99
N ALA A 130 -7.04 7.65 -18.18
CA ALA A 130 -6.05 7.83 -17.13
C ALA A 130 -6.59 8.71 -15.99
N PHE A 131 -7.20 9.85 -16.30
CA PHE A 131 -7.77 10.76 -15.30
C PHE A 131 -8.94 10.11 -14.55
N CYS A 132 -9.78 9.33 -15.26
CA CYS A 132 -10.87 8.59 -14.65
C CYS A 132 -10.37 7.61 -13.59
N SER A 133 -9.39 6.77 -13.95
CA SER A 133 -8.80 5.76 -13.06
C SER A 133 -8.08 6.34 -11.84
N LEU A 134 -7.44 7.50 -12.01
CA LEU A 134 -6.58 8.09 -10.98
C LEU A 134 -7.32 9.04 -10.04
N ILE A 135 -8.26 9.83 -10.56
CA ILE A 135 -8.89 10.95 -9.82
C ILE A 135 -10.41 10.83 -9.79
N HIS A 136 -11.07 10.64 -10.94
CA HIS A 136 -12.55 10.70 -11.01
C HIS A 136 -13.21 9.62 -10.12
N THR A 137 -12.72 8.38 -10.18
CA THR A 137 -13.23 7.25 -9.40
C THR A 137 -12.75 7.22 -7.95
N ASN A 138 -11.87 8.14 -7.55
CA ASN A 138 -11.33 8.16 -6.20
C ASN A 138 -12.33 8.81 -5.23
N VAL A 139 -12.86 8.00 -4.31
CA VAL A 139 -13.85 8.41 -3.29
C VAL A 139 -13.25 9.25 -2.15
N ASN A 140 -11.93 9.26 -2.00
CA ASN A 140 -11.25 10.00 -0.94
C ASN A 140 -11.00 11.48 -1.29
N LEU A 141 -11.27 11.89 -2.54
CA LEU A 141 -11.09 13.25 -3.01
C LEU A 141 -12.43 13.97 -3.10
N SER A 142 -12.52 15.19 -2.56
CA SER A 142 -13.69 16.05 -2.79
C SER A 142 -13.74 16.55 -4.22
N ASP A 143 -14.92 16.94 -4.70
CA ASP A 143 -15.08 17.42 -6.08
C ASP A 143 -14.26 18.67 -6.38
N GLY A 144 -14.07 19.57 -5.42
CA GLY A 144 -13.18 20.72 -5.54
C GLY A 144 -11.69 20.34 -5.59
N GLN A 145 -11.28 19.30 -4.85
CA GLN A 145 -9.93 18.74 -5.00
C GLN A 145 -9.75 18.13 -6.39
N LYS A 146 -10.74 17.38 -6.90
CA LYS A 146 -10.72 16.83 -8.26
C LYS A 146 -10.65 17.94 -9.30
N LEU A 147 -11.37 19.04 -9.12
CA LEU A 147 -11.33 20.21 -10.01
C LEU A 147 -9.96 20.91 -9.98
N HIS A 148 -9.33 21.02 -8.80
CA HIS A 148 -7.96 21.51 -8.68
C HIS A 148 -6.97 20.64 -9.45
N TYR A 149 -7.06 19.31 -9.29
CA TYR A 149 -6.21 18.39 -10.06
C TYR A 149 -6.49 18.49 -11.56
N LEU A 150 -7.76 18.54 -11.96
CA LEU A 150 -8.18 18.71 -13.34
C LEU A 150 -7.52 19.95 -13.96
N ARG A 151 -7.62 21.12 -13.32
CA ARG A 151 -6.98 22.36 -13.83
C ARG A 151 -5.46 22.25 -13.97
N ASN A 152 -4.79 21.55 -13.06
CA ASN A 152 -3.33 21.34 -13.15
C ASN A 152 -2.93 20.38 -14.27
N CYS A 153 -3.84 19.51 -14.71
CA CYS A 153 -3.62 18.60 -15.83
C CYS A 153 -3.89 19.27 -17.19
N LEU A 154 -4.67 20.35 -17.21
CA LEU A 154 -5.06 21.04 -18.43
C LEU A 154 -4.04 22.12 -18.81
N SER A 155 -3.85 22.30 -20.11
CA SER A 155 -3.07 23.39 -20.71
C SER A 155 -3.73 23.86 -22.00
N GLY A 156 -3.32 25.01 -22.54
CA GLY A 156 -3.82 25.52 -23.82
C GLY A 156 -5.34 25.71 -23.84
N GLU A 157 -5.97 25.36 -24.96
CA GLU A 157 -7.42 25.53 -25.20
C GLU A 157 -8.27 24.80 -24.15
N ALA A 158 -7.83 23.62 -23.72
CA ALA A 158 -8.57 22.84 -22.73
C ALA A 158 -8.56 23.51 -21.34
N PHE A 159 -7.45 24.16 -20.98
CA PHE A 159 -7.39 24.95 -19.74
C PHE A 159 -8.29 26.18 -19.84
N ASP A 160 -8.22 26.92 -20.94
CA ASP A 160 -9.00 28.14 -21.14
C ASP A 160 -10.51 27.86 -21.04
N LEU A 161 -10.96 26.72 -21.56
CA LEU A 161 -12.34 26.25 -21.50
C LEU A 161 -12.84 26.06 -20.06
N VAL A 162 -12.00 25.50 -19.18
CA VAL A 162 -12.33 25.30 -17.75
C VAL A 162 -11.96 26.50 -16.89
N SER A 163 -11.11 27.41 -17.38
CA SER A 163 -10.57 28.54 -16.63
C SER A 163 -11.65 29.51 -16.16
N SER A 164 -12.73 29.62 -16.95
CA SER A 164 -13.90 30.46 -16.71
C SER A 164 -14.76 30.01 -15.53
N LEU A 165 -14.65 28.74 -15.12
CA LEU A 165 -15.37 28.18 -13.98
C LEU A 165 -14.61 28.45 -12.67
N ALA A 166 -15.32 28.93 -11.66
CA ALA A 166 -14.76 29.07 -10.31
C ALA A 166 -14.42 27.70 -9.72
N VAL A 167 -13.28 27.58 -9.03
CA VAL A 167 -12.87 26.33 -8.38
C VAL A 167 -13.67 26.11 -7.10
N CYS A 168 -14.78 25.37 -7.23
CA CYS A 168 -15.64 24.98 -6.12
C CYS A 168 -16.27 23.61 -6.40
N ASP A 169 -16.68 22.90 -5.35
CA ASP A 169 -17.19 21.52 -5.44
C ASP A 169 -18.36 21.40 -6.44
N SER A 170 -19.25 22.40 -6.49
CA SER A 170 -20.40 22.41 -7.40
C SER A 170 -20.04 22.42 -8.88
N ASN A 171 -18.85 22.89 -9.23
CA ASN A 171 -18.47 23.19 -10.62
C ASN A 171 -17.62 22.08 -11.25
N TYR A 172 -17.25 21.04 -10.49
CA TYR A 172 -16.47 19.92 -11.01
C TYR A 172 -17.22 19.15 -12.08
N ALA A 173 -18.47 18.76 -11.80
CA ALA A 173 -19.31 18.02 -12.75
C ALA A 173 -19.49 18.82 -14.05
N GLU A 174 -19.79 20.12 -13.94
CA GLU A 174 -19.93 21.00 -15.10
C GLU A 174 -18.63 21.11 -15.91
N ALA A 175 -17.48 21.30 -15.25
CA ALA A 175 -16.18 21.34 -15.92
C ALA A 175 -15.85 20.05 -16.67
N TRP A 176 -16.12 18.90 -16.03
CA TRP A 176 -15.86 17.57 -16.58
C TRP A 176 -16.77 17.27 -17.78
N ASP A 177 -18.05 17.61 -17.67
CA ASP A 177 -19.03 17.45 -18.75
C ASP A 177 -18.73 18.37 -19.93
N LEU A 178 -18.29 19.61 -19.70
CA LEU A 178 -17.93 20.55 -20.76
C LEU A 178 -16.73 20.04 -21.57
N LEU A 179 -15.68 19.56 -20.89
CA LEU A 179 -14.52 18.92 -21.54
C LEU A 179 -14.94 17.69 -22.32
N THR A 180 -15.77 16.83 -21.71
CA THR A 180 -16.26 15.62 -22.35
C THR A 180 -17.09 15.95 -23.58
N ALA A 181 -18.02 16.90 -23.51
CA ALA A 181 -18.84 17.31 -24.65
C ALA A 181 -17.99 17.89 -25.79
N ARG A 182 -16.95 18.66 -25.46
CA ARG A 182 -16.09 19.33 -26.44
C ARG A 182 -15.11 18.39 -27.12
N TYR A 183 -14.50 17.46 -26.37
CA TYR A 183 -13.39 16.64 -26.84
C TYR A 183 -13.73 15.16 -27.07
N LYS A 184 -14.85 14.66 -26.53
CA LYS A 184 -15.41 13.34 -26.89
C LYS A 184 -16.13 13.41 -28.24
N VAL A 185 -15.49 14.01 -29.25
CA VAL A 185 -15.98 13.98 -30.63
C VAL A 185 -15.51 12.69 -31.27
N MET A 186 -16.23 11.61 -30.96
CA MET A 186 -16.03 10.26 -31.53
C MET A 186 -15.88 10.30 -33.06
N ARG A 187 -16.51 11.26 -33.73
CA ARG A 187 -16.41 11.44 -35.19
C ARG A 187 -15.03 11.92 -35.65
N VAL A 188 -14.41 12.85 -34.94
CA VAL A 188 -13.09 13.41 -35.31
C VAL A 188 -11.98 12.39 -35.10
N MET A 189 -12.05 11.61 -34.02
CA MET A 189 -11.08 10.53 -33.77
C MET A 189 -11.22 9.38 -34.77
N VAL A 190 -12.46 9.05 -35.16
CA VAL A 190 -12.70 8.06 -36.21
C VAL A 190 -12.20 8.57 -37.56
N ASP A 191 -12.53 9.81 -37.92
CA ASP A 191 -12.07 10.42 -39.17
C ASP A 191 -10.55 10.52 -39.23
N SER A 192 -9.85 10.82 -38.12
CA SER A 192 -8.40 10.87 -38.09
C SER A 192 -7.77 9.49 -38.30
N HIS A 193 -8.28 8.45 -37.65
CA HIS A 193 -7.81 7.07 -37.84
C HIS A 193 -8.12 6.56 -39.26
N ILE A 194 -9.30 6.85 -39.81
CA ILE A 194 -9.63 6.48 -41.20
C ILE A 194 -8.71 7.19 -42.19
N LYS A 195 -8.47 8.50 -42.02
CA LYS A 195 -7.53 9.26 -42.87
C LYS A 195 -6.11 8.71 -42.78
N ALA A 196 -5.64 8.39 -41.57
CA ALA A 196 -4.32 7.82 -41.36
C ALA A 196 -4.19 6.45 -42.03
N LEU A 197 -5.23 5.59 -41.91
CA LEU A 197 -5.29 4.29 -42.57
C LEU A 197 -5.22 4.41 -44.10
N MET A 198 -5.98 5.34 -44.67
CA MET A 198 -5.98 5.65 -46.12
C MET A 198 -4.64 6.24 -46.59
N ALA A 199 -3.87 6.87 -45.70
CA ALA A 199 -2.57 7.45 -45.99
C ALA A 199 -1.40 6.47 -45.83
N ILE A 200 -1.66 5.23 -45.36
CA ILE A 200 -0.62 4.19 -45.29
C ILE A 200 -0.16 3.87 -46.72
N GLY A 201 1.08 4.24 -47.02
CA GLY A 201 1.70 3.94 -48.31
C GLY A 201 2.10 2.47 -48.44
N SER A 202 2.22 2.00 -49.68
CA SER A 202 2.76 0.67 -49.99
C SER A 202 4.20 0.52 -49.45
N ALA A 203 4.59 -0.69 -49.09
CA ALA A 203 5.96 -0.96 -48.65
C ALA A 203 6.96 -0.50 -49.73
N ALA A 204 7.90 0.39 -49.36
CA ALA A 204 8.86 0.95 -50.31
C ALA A 204 9.78 -0.10 -50.94
N LYS A 205 9.93 -1.26 -50.30
CA LYS A 205 10.66 -2.44 -50.79
C LYS A 205 9.96 -3.70 -50.27
N ASP A 206 9.87 -4.72 -51.12
CA ASP A 206 9.40 -6.09 -50.79
C ASP A 206 10.39 -6.81 -49.88
N THR A 207 10.50 -6.29 -48.66
CA THR A 207 11.28 -6.88 -47.58
C THR A 207 10.31 -7.25 -46.47
N ALA A 208 10.60 -8.34 -45.75
CA ALA A 208 9.81 -8.74 -44.60
C ALA A 208 9.63 -7.60 -43.58
N LYS A 209 10.61 -6.70 -43.46
CA LYS A 209 10.54 -5.52 -42.60
C LYS A 209 9.53 -4.48 -43.10
N GLY A 210 9.54 -4.17 -44.40
CA GLY A 210 8.61 -3.23 -45.02
C GLY A 210 7.16 -3.70 -44.92
N ILE A 211 6.92 -4.97 -45.21
CA ILE A 211 5.58 -5.58 -45.10
C ILE A 211 5.10 -5.56 -43.63
N LYS A 212 5.96 -5.92 -42.67
CA LYS A 212 5.61 -5.86 -41.24
C LYS A 212 5.30 -4.44 -40.76
N GLN A 213 5.99 -3.43 -41.27
CA GLN A 213 5.72 -2.03 -40.91
C GLN A 213 4.33 -1.60 -41.35
N VAL A 214 3.97 -1.85 -42.62
CA VAL A 214 2.63 -1.56 -43.16
C VAL A 214 1.56 -2.30 -42.36
N LEU A 215 1.74 -3.60 -42.13
CA LEU A 215 0.81 -4.42 -41.35
C LEU A 215 0.63 -3.87 -39.92
N ASN A 216 1.72 -3.54 -39.22
CA ASN A 216 1.64 -2.98 -37.87
C ASN A 216 0.89 -1.65 -37.83
N SER A 217 1.10 -0.78 -38.82
CA SER A 217 0.37 0.49 -38.94
C SER A 217 -1.13 0.28 -39.18
N ILE A 218 -1.52 -0.68 -40.03
CA ILE A 218 -2.92 -1.06 -40.25
C ILE A 218 -3.53 -1.57 -38.94
N LEU A 219 -2.88 -2.55 -38.30
CA LEU A 219 -3.36 -3.15 -37.05
C LEU A 219 -3.49 -2.13 -35.92
N GLN A 220 -2.59 -1.16 -35.83
CA GLN A 220 -2.66 -0.07 -34.85
C GLN A 220 -3.95 0.75 -35.01
N HIS A 221 -4.28 1.18 -36.24
CA HIS A 221 -5.46 2.01 -36.49
C HIS A 221 -6.76 1.22 -36.42
N VAL A 222 -6.79 -0.02 -36.92
CA VAL A 222 -7.94 -0.93 -36.77
C VAL A 222 -8.20 -1.24 -35.29
N GLY A 223 -7.16 -1.48 -34.51
CA GLY A 223 -7.25 -1.69 -33.07
C GLY A 223 -7.82 -0.47 -32.33
N ALA A 224 -7.37 0.74 -32.69
CA ALA A 224 -7.91 1.98 -32.13
C ALA A 224 -9.40 2.18 -32.49
N LEU A 225 -9.80 1.91 -33.73
CA LEU A 225 -11.21 1.97 -34.16
C LEU A 225 -12.09 0.92 -33.43
N ARG A 226 -11.55 -0.28 -33.16
CA ARG A 226 -12.23 -1.29 -32.34
C ARG A 226 -12.43 -0.81 -30.91
N ALA A 227 -11.42 -0.18 -30.31
CA ALA A 227 -11.54 0.42 -28.97
C ALA A 227 -12.59 1.54 -28.92
N LEU A 228 -12.78 2.26 -30.04
CA LEU A 228 -13.87 3.24 -30.23
C LEU A 228 -15.23 2.59 -30.56
N GLN A 229 -15.37 1.27 -30.38
CA GLN A 229 -16.58 0.49 -30.67
C GLN A 229 -17.08 0.62 -32.12
N ARG A 230 -16.16 0.72 -33.09
CA ARG A 230 -16.51 0.64 -34.52
C ARG A 230 -16.52 -0.80 -35.02
N PRO A 231 -17.47 -1.16 -35.91
CA PRO A 231 -17.56 -2.49 -36.49
C PRO A 231 -16.45 -2.69 -37.52
N VAL A 232 -15.27 -3.10 -37.06
CA VAL A 232 -14.09 -3.36 -37.90
C VAL A 232 -13.86 -4.85 -38.20
N GLU A 233 -14.80 -5.71 -37.79
CA GLU A 233 -14.68 -7.18 -37.87
C GLU A 233 -14.61 -7.73 -39.30
N PHE A 234 -15.12 -6.96 -40.27
CA PHE A 234 -15.17 -7.36 -41.68
C PHE A 234 -14.25 -6.50 -42.56
N TRP A 235 -13.30 -5.76 -41.96
CA TRP A 235 -12.43 -4.86 -42.72
C TRP A 235 -11.26 -5.58 -43.38
N ASP A 236 -11.00 -6.83 -43.02
CA ASP A 236 -9.92 -7.64 -43.58
C ASP A 236 -10.05 -7.74 -45.12
N ASP A 237 -11.26 -7.86 -45.65
CA ASP A 237 -11.52 -7.96 -47.10
C ASP A 237 -11.21 -6.67 -47.87
N TRP A 238 -11.26 -5.52 -47.19
CA TRP A 238 -10.98 -4.22 -47.79
C TRP A 238 -9.52 -3.77 -47.61
N LEU A 239 -8.80 -4.37 -46.66
CA LEU A 239 -7.43 -4.01 -46.27
C LEU A 239 -6.34 -4.92 -46.84
N VAL A 240 -6.73 -5.99 -47.54
CA VAL A 240 -5.86 -6.93 -48.26
C VAL A 240 -5.67 -6.52 -49.72
#